data_AF-F9UJ10-F1
#
_entry.id   AF-F9UJ10-F1
#
_cell.length_a   1.000
_cell.length_b   1.000
_cell.length_c   1.000
_cell.angle_alpha   90.00
_cell.angle_beta   90.00
_cell.angle_gamma   90.00
#
_symmetry.space_group_name_H-M   'P 1'
#
loop_
_entity.id
_entity.type
_entity.pdbx_description
1 polymer ?
#
loop_
_entity_poly.entity_id
_entity_poly.type
_entity_poly.pdbx_seq_one_letter_code
_entity_poly.pdbx_strand_id
1 'polypeptide(L)'
;MPLSKGQAKRKLSGWIRRVKNAGMTCFQSFLKTLRRHWDEITNYFTERRNSGFVEGLNNKIKVLKRRCYGLSNLRRLYQRVCLDLCGYRVFAR
;
A
#
# COMPACT_ATOMS: atom_id res chain seq x y z
N MET A 1 -6.56 11.42 -21.08
CA MET A 1 -6.44 9.95 -21.17
C MET A 1 -5.52 9.41 -20.07
N PRO A 2 -5.83 8.25 -19.47
CA PRO A 2 -4.94 7.56 -18.55
C PRO A 2 -3.62 7.20 -19.25
N LEU A 3 -2.49 7.43 -18.57
CA LEU A 3 -1.16 7.05 -19.08
C LEU A 3 -1.05 5.54 -19.26
N SER A 4 -0.50 5.09 -20.39
CA SER A 4 -0.12 3.69 -20.58
C SER A 4 1.14 3.32 -19.79
N LYS A 5 1.37 2.02 -19.54
CA LYS A 5 2.59 1.51 -18.89
C LYS A 5 3.87 2.02 -19.56
N GLY A 6 3.91 2.03 -20.90
CA GLY A 6 5.06 2.52 -21.66
C GLY A 6 5.26 4.04 -21.56
N GLN A 7 4.18 4.83 -21.50
CA GLN A 7 4.27 6.27 -21.26
C GLN A 7 4.71 6.58 -19.82
N ALA A 8 4.22 5.81 -18.84
CA ALA A 8 4.60 5.94 -17.45
C ALA A 8 6.08 5.62 -17.22
N LYS A 9 6.59 4.51 -17.81
CA LYS A 9 8.03 4.16 -17.78
C LYS A 9 8.89 5.33 -18.29
N ARG A 10 8.55 5.89 -19.46
CA ARG A 10 9.27 7.05 -20.03
C ARG A 10 9.26 8.27 -19.11
N LYS A 11 8.10 8.64 -18.56
CA LYS A 11 7.97 9.77 -17.63
C LYS A 11 8.78 9.56 -16.34
N LEU A 12 8.71 8.37 -15.75
CA LEU A 12 9.48 8.01 -14.56
C LEU A 12 10.99 8.04 -14.84
N SER A 13 11.46 7.49 -15.96
CA SER A 13 12.87 7.54 -16.34
C SER A 13 13.36 8.98 -16.52
N GLY A 14 12.56 9.84 -17.15
CA GLY A 14 12.85 11.28 -17.28
C GLY A 14 12.93 11.99 -15.93
N TRP A 15 12.03 11.66 -15.00
CA TRP A 15 12.09 12.19 -13.63
C TRP A 15 13.34 11.72 -12.87
N ILE A 16 13.70 10.43 -12.96
CA ILE A 16 14.94 9.90 -12.35
C ILE A 16 16.17 10.66 -12.87
N ARG A 17 16.22 10.95 -14.17
CA ARG A 17 17.32 11.72 -14.77
C ARG A 17 17.39 13.14 -14.20
N ARG A 18 16.24 13.82 -14.06
CA ARG A 18 16.18 15.16 -13.43
C ARG A 18 16.67 15.13 -11.98
N VAL A 19 16.24 14.14 -11.19
CA VAL A 19 16.66 13.99 -9.79
C VAL A 19 18.18 13.78 -9.68
N LYS A 20 18.74 12.92 -10.55
CA LYS A 20 20.20 12.71 -10.59
C LYS A 20 20.96 13.96 -10.98
N ASN A 21 20.49 14.67 -12.02
CA ASN A 21 21.13 15.89 -12.51
C ASN A 21 21.07 17.02 -11.48
N ALA A 22 20.01 17.07 -10.67
CA ALA A 22 19.87 18.04 -9.59
C ALA A 22 20.78 17.74 -8.38
N GLY A 23 21.59 16.67 -8.41
CA GLY A 23 22.51 16.33 -7.32
C GLY A 23 21.82 15.95 -6.00
N MET A 24 20.52 15.68 -6.01
CA MET A 24 19.76 15.42 -4.78
C MET A 24 20.10 14.05 -4.20
N THR A 25 20.90 14.04 -3.13
CA THR A 25 21.31 12.82 -2.43
C THR A 25 20.19 12.19 -1.59
N CYS A 26 19.23 13.00 -1.14
CA CYS A 26 18.11 12.55 -0.31
C CYS A 26 17.22 11.49 -0.99
N PHE A 27 17.19 11.43 -2.32
CA PHE A 27 16.40 10.47 -3.07
C PHE A 27 17.13 9.18 -3.42
N GLN A 28 18.43 9.02 -3.12
CA GLN A 28 19.19 7.86 -3.61
C GLN A 28 18.62 6.52 -3.13
N SER A 29 18.21 6.43 -1.86
CA SER A 29 17.56 5.25 -1.30
C SER A 29 16.23 4.95 -2.00
N PHE A 30 15.40 5.99 -2.21
CA PHE A 30 14.15 5.88 -2.95
C PHE A 30 14.36 5.42 -4.38
N LEU A 31 15.34 5.97 -5.10
CA LEU A 31 15.65 5.60 -6.48
C LEU A 31 16.10 4.14 -6.58
N LYS A 32 16.84 3.63 -5.59
CA LYS A 32 17.21 2.21 -5.52
C LYS A 32 15.97 1.32 -5.39
N THR A 33 15.05 1.66 -4.48
CA THR A 33 13.79 0.94 -4.29
C THR A 33 12.90 1.02 -5.53
N LEU A 34 12.77 2.20 -6.13
CA LEU A 34 11.98 2.42 -7.34
C LEU A 34 12.48 1.57 -8.52
N ARG A 35 13.79 1.43 -8.69
CA ARG A 35 14.36 0.54 -9.72
C ARG A 35 14.16 -0.93 -9.39
N ARG A 36 14.29 -1.31 -8.12
CA ARG A 36 14.09 -2.70 -7.67
C ARG A 36 12.68 -3.20 -7.99
N HIS A 37 11.68 -2.33 -7.84
CA HIS A 37 10.26 -2.66 -8.03
C HIS A 37 9.66 -2.02 -9.28
N TRP A 38 10.48 -1.81 -10.32
CA TRP A 38 10.10 -1.02 -11.49
C TRP A 38 8.90 -1.58 -12.23
N ASP A 39 8.85 -2.90 -12.42
CA ASP A 39 7.77 -3.54 -13.16
C ASP A 39 6.47 -3.57 -12.35
N GLU A 40 6.52 -3.84 -11.06
CA GLU A 40 5.37 -3.82 -10.16
C GLU A 40 4.75 -2.42 -10.07
N ILE A 41 5.58 -1.39 -9.92
CA ILE A 41 5.12 0.00 -9.88
C ILE A 41 4.52 0.42 -11.22
N THR A 42 5.13 0.02 -12.34
CA THR A 42 4.63 0.40 -13.67
C THR A 42 3.41 -0.43 -14.10
N ASN A 43 3.19 -1.62 -13.53
CA ASN A 43 1.99 -2.44 -13.72
C ASN A 43 0.71 -1.72 -13.26
N TYR A 44 0.81 -0.81 -12.29
CA TYR A 44 -0.31 0.05 -11.89
C TYR A 44 -0.96 0.75 -13.10
N PHE A 45 -0.20 1.15 -14.11
CA PHE A 45 -0.73 1.87 -15.27
C PHE A 45 -1.50 0.99 -16.26
N THR A 46 -1.54 -0.33 -16.05
CA THR A 46 -2.32 -1.27 -16.88
C THR A 46 -3.77 -1.33 -16.40
N GLU A 47 -4.00 -1.72 -15.14
CA GLU A 47 -5.35 -1.93 -14.58
C GLU A 47 -5.74 -0.86 -13.53
N ARG A 48 -4.79 -0.04 -13.09
CA ARG A 48 -4.99 1.03 -12.09
C ARG A 48 -5.63 0.55 -10.78
N ARG A 49 -5.34 -0.69 -10.39
CA ARG A 49 -5.76 -1.21 -9.08
C ARG A 49 -5.12 -0.39 -7.97
N ASN A 50 -5.96 0.09 -7.05
CA ASN A 50 -5.51 0.85 -5.89
C ASN A 50 -5.43 -0.04 -4.65
N SER A 51 -4.64 0.39 -3.67
CA SER A 51 -4.50 -0.24 -2.35
C SER A 51 -5.59 0.21 -1.37
N GLY A 52 -6.61 0.96 -1.79
CA GLY A 52 -7.56 1.63 -0.88
C GLY A 52 -8.32 0.67 0.03
N PHE A 53 -8.75 -0.48 -0.49
CA PHE A 53 -9.36 -1.52 0.34
C PHE A 53 -8.38 -2.07 1.40
N VAL A 54 -7.15 -2.35 0.99
CA VAL A 54 -6.09 -2.89 1.88
C VAL A 54 -5.72 -1.86 2.96
N GLU A 55 -5.63 -0.58 2.59
CA GLU A 55 -5.38 0.53 3.52
C GLU A 55 -6.53 0.69 4.52
N GLY A 56 -7.78 0.66 4.04
CA GLY A 56 -8.96 0.71 4.90
C GLY A 56 -9.00 -0.45 5.88
N LEU A 57 -8.72 -1.67 5.43
CA LEU A 57 -8.62 -2.87 6.28
C LEU A 57 -7.51 -2.72 7.32
N ASN A 58 -6.30 -2.31 6.90
CA ASN A 58 -5.18 -2.07 7.79
C ASN A 58 -5.52 -1.02 8.86
N ASN A 59 -6.24 0.05 8.51
CA ASN A 59 -6.66 1.06 9.47
C ASN A 59 -7.67 0.51 10.49
N LYS A 60 -8.68 -0.26 10.03
CA LYS A 60 -9.63 -0.95 10.93
C LYS A 60 -8.90 -1.85 11.93
N ILE A 61 -7.97 -2.69 11.45
CA ILE A 61 -7.17 -3.57 12.31
C ILE A 61 -6.34 -2.75 13.31
N LYS A 62 -5.71 -1.65 12.88
CA LYS A 62 -4.96 -0.76 13.78
C LYS A 62 -5.85 -0.12 14.86
N VAL A 63 -7.07 0.28 14.52
CA VAL A 63 -8.05 0.80 15.49
C VAL A 63 -8.45 -0.28 16.48
N LEU A 64 -8.69 -1.50 16.01
CA LEU A 64 -9.04 -2.65 16.85
C LEU A 64 -7.91 -3.01 17.81
N LYS A 65 -6.65 -3.08 17.35
CA LYS A 65 -5.48 -3.30 18.21
C LYS A 65 -5.38 -2.23 19.30
N ARG A 66 -5.69 -0.96 19.00
CA ARG A 66 -5.72 0.14 19.99
C ARG A 66 -6.83 -0.02 21.02
N ARG A 67 -8.04 -0.41 20.60
CA ARG A 67 -9.18 -0.69 21.51
C ARG A 67 -8.95 -1.91 22.39
N CYS A 68 -8.18 -2.88 21.89
CA CYS A 68 -7.83 -4.12 22.58
C CYS A 68 -6.44 -4.05 23.23
N TYR A 69 -5.98 -2.87 23.66
CA TYR A 69 -4.70 -2.74 24.34
C TYR A 69 -4.63 -3.69 25.56
N GLY A 70 -3.54 -4.45 25.69
CA GLY A 70 -3.38 -5.49 26.71
C GLY A 70 -3.80 -6.92 26.29
N LEU A 71 -4.45 -7.10 25.13
CA LEU A 71 -4.64 -8.44 24.53
C LEU A 71 -3.33 -8.92 23.89
N SER A 72 -2.55 -9.69 24.65
CA SER A 72 -1.30 -10.31 24.20
C SER A 72 -1.52 -11.61 23.41
N ASN A 73 -2.66 -12.27 23.60
CA ASN A 73 -2.96 -13.53 22.93
C ASN A 73 -3.42 -13.30 21.47
N LEU A 74 -2.61 -13.76 20.52
CA LEU A 74 -2.85 -13.60 19.09
C LEU A 74 -4.16 -14.26 18.62
N ARG A 75 -4.51 -15.44 19.17
CA ARG A 75 -5.78 -16.13 18.83
C ARG A 75 -6.98 -15.27 19.19
N ARG A 76 -6.96 -14.64 20.37
CA ARG A 76 -8.04 -13.75 20.82
C ARG A 76 -8.12 -12.48 19.97
N LEU A 77 -6.97 -11.95 19.54
CA LEU A 77 -6.94 -10.82 18.61
C LEU A 77 -7.58 -11.18 17.27
N TYR A 78 -7.27 -12.34 16.69
CA TYR A 78 -7.89 -12.81 15.44
C TYR A 78 -9.39 -13.02 15.56
N GLN A 79 -9.85 -13.62 16.65
CA GLN A 79 -11.29 -13.75 16.93
C GLN A 79 -11.97 -12.37 16.95
N ARG A 80 -11.36 -11.38 17.63
CA ARG A 80 -11.90 -10.03 17.68
C ARG A 80 -11.90 -9.35 16.32
N VAL A 81 -10.84 -9.49 15.52
CA VAL A 81 -10.79 -9.00 14.14
C VAL A 81 -11.89 -9.62 13.29
N CYS A 82 -12.11 -10.93 13.40
CA CYS A 82 -13.18 -11.63 12.68
C CYS A 82 -14.57 -11.10 13.08
N LEU A 83 -14.83 -10.93 14.38
CA LEU A 83 -16.09 -10.36 14.87
C LEU A 83 -16.31 -8.92 14.39
N ASP A 84 -15.29 -8.08 14.36
CA ASP A 84 -15.43 -6.68 13.94
C ASP A 84 -15.64 -6.55 12.41
N LEU A 85 -14.98 -7.40 11.62
CA LEU A 85 -15.08 -7.38 10.15
C LEU A 85 -16.31 -8.13 9.61
N CYS A 86 -16.66 -9.25 10.24
CA CYS A 86 -17.67 -10.19 9.74
C CYS A 86 -18.84 -10.39 10.69
N GLY A 87 -18.75 -9.97 11.96
CA GLY A 87 -19.71 -10.33 13.00
C GLY A 87 -21.13 -9.85 12.72
N TYR A 88 -21.30 -8.63 12.21
CA TYR A 88 -22.64 -8.15 11.82
C TYR A 88 -23.29 -9.04 10.74
N ARG A 89 -22.52 -9.47 9.74
CA ARG A 89 -23.03 -10.38 8.70
C ARG A 89 -23.39 -11.76 9.25
N VAL A 90 -22.66 -12.25 10.23
CA VAL A 90 -22.81 -13.60 10.77
C VAL A 90 -23.87 -13.68 11.87
N PHE A 91 -24.01 -12.62 12.69
CA PHE A 91 -24.77 -12.66 13.94
C PHE A 91 -25.88 -11.61 14.05
N ALA A 92 -25.96 -10.60 13.17
CA ALA A 92 -27.02 -9.59 13.23
C ALA A 92 -28.25 -9.95 12.38
N ARG A 93 -28.59 -11.24 12.32
CA ARG A 93 -29.87 -11.72 11.79
C ARG A 93 -30.91 -11.77 12.90
#